data_AF-A0ABD3W5R1-F1
#
_entry.id   AF-A0ABD3W5R1-F1
#
_cell.length_a   1.000
_cell.length_b   1.000
_cell.length_c   1.000
_cell.angle_alpha   90.00
_cell.angle_beta   90.00
_cell.angle_gamma   90.00
#
_symmetry.space_group_name_H-M   'P 1'
#
loop_
_entity.id
_entity.type
_entity.pdbx_description
1 polymer ?
#
loop_
_entity_poly.entity_id
_entity_poly.type
_entity_poly.pdbx_seq_one_letter_code
_entity_poly.pdbx_strand_id
1 'polypeptide(L)'
;MESELDYIEYRVALALWRWVSPCLLVLGGVGNILCIVILTNKRTRGSSTAVYLTSLAVADLLVLYTGLLRQWVKFLFEIDIRQLAEGICKVHLFFIYFATHCSSWFLVAVTGERFISACFPHKVKMGCTQRTAGMVITAIIICLAILNVHWIYGYGDLYVTEMNTTTLVKCETLFDPYRTFVLYIWPWIDLCVFALVPCCLIIIGNIGIIINVVKSKKRSATKIAPMQAAKIQAGNKASHLTAMLLTINIVFVICAIPICFYLIVGPIWYSNITSMKLLAEDDTFWAVTNMLMYTNHSTNFLMYCLSGTRFRGEVKALFTGHKTNKGLLTNVKTARVNPANNTNSTMVESVA
;
A
#
# COMPACT_ATOMS: atom_id res chain seq x y z
N MET A 1 -25.21 -38.78 4.79
CA MET A 1 -25.26 -37.32 4.96
C MET A 1 -23.99 -36.80 4.34
N GLU A 2 -24.08 -36.16 3.18
CA GLU A 2 -22.91 -35.63 2.48
C GLU A 2 -22.27 -34.53 3.33
N SER A 3 -20.96 -34.61 3.52
CA SER A 3 -20.16 -33.60 4.19
C SER A 3 -19.55 -32.65 3.15
N GLU A 4 -19.34 -31.38 3.50
CA GLU A 4 -18.56 -30.44 2.67
C GLU A 4 -17.18 -30.98 2.26
N LEU A 5 -16.57 -31.79 3.13
CA LEU A 5 -15.28 -32.45 2.91
C LEU A 5 -15.27 -33.42 1.72
N ASP A 6 -16.44 -33.88 1.29
CA ASP A 6 -16.58 -34.79 0.14
C ASP A 6 -16.31 -34.06 -1.19
N TYR A 7 -16.47 -32.75 -1.23
CA TYR A 7 -16.27 -31.91 -2.41
C TYR A 7 -14.81 -31.46 -2.57
N ILE A 8 -14.31 -31.48 -3.81
CA ILE A 8 -12.91 -31.14 -4.11
C ILE A 8 -12.65 -29.64 -3.92
N GLU A 9 -13.66 -28.82 -4.19
CA GLU A 9 -13.67 -27.38 -4.05
C GLU A 9 -13.31 -27.00 -2.61
N TYR A 10 -14.07 -27.49 -1.63
CA TYR A 10 -13.81 -27.21 -0.21
C TYR A 10 -12.41 -27.68 0.23
N ARG A 11 -11.95 -28.85 -0.24
CA ARG A 11 -10.59 -29.34 0.05
C ARG A 11 -9.50 -28.42 -0.52
N VAL A 12 -9.73 -27.82 -1.69
CA VAL A 12 -8.84 -26.81 -2.27
C VAL A 12 -8.85 -25.55 -1.40
N ALA A 13 -10.02 -25.07 -0.97
CA ALA A 13 -10.13 -23.92 -0.08
C ALA A 13 -9.32 -24.13 1.22
N LEU A 14 -9.48 -25.29 1.86
CA LEU A 14 -8.71 -25.68 3.06
C LEU A 14 -7.20 -25.73 2.78
N ALA A 15 -6.79 -26.30 1.64
CA ALA A 15 -5.38 -26.37 1.29
C ALA A 15 -4.76 -24.98 1.09
N LEU A 16 -5.49 -24.06 0.44
CA LEU A 16 -5.06 -22.66 0.30
C LEU A 16 -4.86 -22.02 1.67
N TRP A 17 -5.85 -22.10 2.55
CA TRP A 17 -5.76 -21.50 3.88
C TRP A 17 -4.65 -22.11 4.74
N ARG A 18 -4.46 -23.44 4.70
CA ARG A 18 -3.47 -24.12 5.56
C ARG A 18 -2.03 -23.96 5.06
N TRP A 19 -1.80 -24.03 3.75
CA TRP A 19 -0.45 -24.14 3.19
C TRP A 19 0.04 -22.89 2.46
N VAL A 20 -0.84 -22.12 1.82
CA VAL A 20 -0.44 -20.88 1.13
C VAL A 20 -0.31 -19.71 2.12
N SER A 21 -1.21 -19.61 3.10
CA SER A 21 -1.15 -18.57 4.14
C SER A 21 0.20 -18.43 4.84
N PRO A 22 0.83 -19.50 5.39
CA PRO A 22 2.11 -19.36 6.08
C PRO A 22 3.24 -18.92 5.14
N CYS A 23 3.22 -19.34 3.87
CA CYS A 23 4.17 -18.88 2.86
C CYS A 23 4.06 -17.37 2.63
N LEU A 24 2.83 -16.85 2.49
CA LEU A 24 2.58 -15.42 2.31
C LEU A 24 2.92 -14.61 3.56
N LEU A 25 2.64 -15.14 4.76
CA LEU A 25 3.01 -14.52 6.04
C LEU A 25 4.53 -14.37 6.18
N VAL A 26 5.30 -15.42 5.87
CA VAL A 26 6.76 -15.38 5.92
C VAL A 26 7.31 -14.44 4.86
N LEU A 27 6.86 -14.59 3.60
CA LEU A 27 7.31 -13.76 2.49
C LEU A 27 7.05 -12.27 2.75
N GLY A 28 5.80 -11.93 3.07
CA GLY A 28 5.37 -10.57 3.34
C GLY A 28 5.97 -10.01 4.63
N GLY A 29 6.11 -10.83 5.67
CA GLY A 29 6.75 -10.47 6.93
C GLY A 29 8.21 -10.05 6.72
N VAL A 30 9.01 -10.96 6.17
CA VAL A 30 10.44 -10.70 5.90
C VAL A 30 10.59 -9.51 4.96
N GLY A 31 9.79 -9.46 3.89
CA GLY A 31 9.85 -8.43 2.88
C GLY A 31 9.55 -7.03 3.40
N ASN A 32 8.42 -6.85 4.08
CA ASN A 32 8.01 -5.55 4.59
C ASN A 32 8.89 -5.09 5.76
N ILE A 33 9.36 -5.99 6.63
CA ILE A 33 10.33 -5.65 7.69
C ILE A 33 11.65 -5.16 7.06
N LEU A 34 12.15 -5.85 6.03
CA LEU A 34 13.35 -5.43 5.31
C LEU A 34 13.17 -4.04 4.67
N CYS A 35 11.99 -3.75 4.11
CA CYS A 35 11.65 -2.41 3.61
C CYS A 35 11.73 -1.36 4.70
N ILE A 36 11.14 -1.60 5.87
CA ILE A 36 11.19 -0.66 7.00
C ILE A 36 12.64 -0.42 7.42
N VAL A 37 13.44 -1.47 7.61
CA VAL A 37 14.85 -1.36 8.02
C VAL A 37 15.65 -0.55 7.00
N ILE A 38 15.49 -0.82 5.71
CA ILE A 38 16.22 -0.11 4.65
C ILE A 38 15.80 1.34 4.55
N LEU A 39 14.50 1.64 4.63
CA LEU A 39 13.98 2.99 4.43
C LEU A 39 14.15 3.90 5.65
N THR A 40 14.31 3.32 6.85
CA THR A 40 14.58 4.05 8.09
C THR A 40 16.07 4.26 8.36
N ASN A 41 16.96 3.64 7.59
CA ASN A 41 18.40 3.85 7.68
C ASN A 41 18.77 5.32 7.40
N LYS A 42 19.80 5.84 8.08
CA LYS A 42 20.28 7.23 7.97
C LYS A 42 20.53 7.68 6.52
N ARG A 43 20.88 6.75 5.63
CA ARG A 43 21.20 7.01 4.21
C ARG A 43 19.98 7.22 3.30
N THR A 44 18.80 6.77 3.73
CA THR A 44 17.56 6.69 2.92
C THR A 44 16.39 7.40 3.57
N ARG A 45 16.38 7.51 4.92
CA ARG A 45 15.32 8.12 5.73
C ARG A 45 14.99 9.56 5.35
N GLY A 46 15.91 10.32 4.77
CA GLY A 46 15.74 11.76 4.48
C GLY A 46 14.73 12.13 3.37
N SER A 47 14.13 11.16 2.67
CA SER A 47 13.16 11.43 1.59
C SER A 47 11.72 11.28 2.07
N SER A 48 10.83 12.16 1.62
CA SER A 48 9.38 12.06 1.85
C SER A 48 8.78 10.76 1.31
N THR A 49 9.25 10.26 0.16
CA THR A 49 8.83 8.96 -0.36
C THR A 49 9.18 7.81 0.59
N ALA A 50 10.31 7.89 1.30
CA ALA A 50 10.69 6.86 2.26
C ALA A 50 9.69 6.79 3.43
N VAL A 51 9.12 7.93 3.84
CA VAL A 51 8.10 7.99 4.90
C VAL A 51 6.82 7.27 4.45
N TYR A 52 6.33 7.55 3.24
CA TYR A 52 5.15 6.89 2.70
C TYR A 52 5.36 5.39 2.50
N LEU A 53 6.49 4.98 1.92
CA LEU A 53 6.81 3.56 1.69
C LEU A 53 7.01 2.79 3.00
N THR A 54 7.56 3.42 4.04
CA THR A 54 7.65 2.81 5.37
C THR A 54 6.25 2.65 5.97
N SER A 55 5.39 3.65 5.84
CA SER A 55 4.01 3.59 6.34
C SER A 55 3.18 2.52 5.62
N LEU A 56 3.38 2.38 4.31
CA LEU A 56 2.81 1.31 3.50
C LEU A 56 3.26 -0.08 3.99
N ALA A 57 4.56 -0.28 4.19
CA ALA A 57 5.08 -1.55 4.70
C ALA A 57 4.53 -1.89 6.11
N VAL A 58 4.32 -0.89 6.97
CA VAL A 58 3.66 -1.08 8.27
C VAL A 58 2.19 -1.48 8.10
N ALA A 59 1.44 -0.81 7.22
CA ALA A 59 0.05 -1.16 6.93
C ALA A 59 -0.07 -2.58 6.36
N ASP A 60 0.80 -2.97 5.44
CA ASP A 60 0.82 -4.32 4.85
C ASP A 60 1.12 -5.40 5.90
N LEU A 61 2.05 -5.15 6.83
CA LEU A 61 2.28 -6.04 7.97
C LEU A 61 1.03 -6.16 8.84
N LEU A 62 0.36 -5.03 9.15
CA LEU A 62 -0.88 -5.07 9.94
C LEU A 62 -1.95 -5.92 9.23
N VAL A 63 -2.15 -5.77 7.92
CA VAL A 63 -3.11 -6.60 7.16
C VAL A 63 -2.75 -8.09 7.22
N LEU A 64 -1.49 -8.44 7.02
CA LEU A 64 -1.04 -9.84 7.06
C LEU A 64 -1.20 -10.46 8.45
N TYR A 65 -0.72 -9.79 9.49
CA TYR A 65 -0.69 -10.35 10.85
C TYR A 65 -2.01 -10.20 11.61
N THR A 66 -2.93 -9.33 11.19
CA THR A 66 -4.28 -9.30 11.73
C THR A 66 -5.24 -10.16 10.89
N GLY A 67 -5.23 -10.03 9.57
CA GLY A 67 -6.14 -10.72 8.66
C GLY A 67 -5.72 -12.16 8.36
N LEU A 68 -4.62 -12.32 7.62
CA LEU A 68 -4.18 -13.63 7.13
C LEU A 68 -3.80 -14.57 8.28
N LEU A 69 -3.11 -14.07 9.31
CA LEU A 69 -2.76 -14.87 10.48
C LEU A 69 -4.01 -15.41 11.18
N ARG A 70 -5.05 -14.59 11.37
CA ARG A 70 -6.33 -15.07 11.92
C ARG A 70 -6.88 -16.22 11.10
N GLN A 71 -6.93 -16.07 9.77
CA GLN A 71 -7.50 -17.09 8.91
C GLN A 71 -6.69 -18.38 8.95
N TRP A 72 -5.36 -18.27 8.93
CA TRP A 72 -4.49 -19.43 9.07
C TRP A 72 -4.73 -20.17 10.39
N VAL A 73 -4.82 -19.45 11.51
CA VAL A 73 -5.13 -20.04 12.83
C VAL A 73 -6.52 -20.69 12.83
N LYS A 74 -7.53 -20.02 12.25
CA LYS A 74 -8.90 -20.54 12.13
C LYS A 74 -8.94 -21.85 11.36
N PHE A 75 -8.29 -21.93 10.20
CA PHE A 75 -8.36 -23.12 9.34
C PHE A 75 -7.40 -24.25 9.74
N LEU A 76 -6.37 -23.95 10.55
CA LEU A 76 -5.42 -24.94 11.03
C LEU A 76 -5.79 -25.53 12.40
N PHE A 77 -6.27 -24.68 13.31
CA PHE A 77 -6.56 -25.07 14.70
C PHE A 77 -8.04 -25.00 15.06
N GLU A 78 -8.91 -24.58 14.13
CA GLU A 78 -10.36 -24.42 14.36
C GLU A 78 -10.69 -23.38 15.46
N ILE A 79 -9.75 -22.46 15.71
CA ILE A 79 -9.89 -21.39 16.69
C ILE A 79 -10.05 -20.05 15.96
N ASP A 80 -11.19 -19.39 16.16
CA ASP A 80 -11.39 -18.01 15.71
C ASP A 80 -11.11 -17.03 16.85
N ILE A 81 -10.04 -16.25 16.72
CA ILE A 81 -9.64 -15.25 17.73
C ILE A 81 -10.75 -14.23 18.04
N ARG A 82 -11.66 -13.98 17.09
CA ARG A 82 -12.81 -13.07 17.30
C ARG A 82 -13.81 -13.61 18.31
N GLN A 83 -13.85 -14.92 18.54
CA GLN A 83 -14.76 -15.57 19.48
C GLN A 83 -14.17 -15.67 20.90
N LEU A 84 -12.93 -15.23 21.13
CA LEU A 84 -12.29 -15.31 22.44
C LEU A 84 -12.85 -14.25 23.40
N ALA A 85 -13.06 -13.02 22.92
CA ALA A 85 -13.65 -11.93 23.69
C ALA A 85 -14.29 -10.89 22.78
N GLU A 86 -15.38 -10.28 23.25
CA GLU A 86 -16.11 -9.21 22.54
C GLU A 86 -15.17 -8.06 22.10
N GLY A 87 -14.29 -7.62 22.99
CA GLY A 87 -13.33 -6.55 22.69
C GLY A 87 -12.34 -6.91 21.58
N ILE A 88 -11.92 -8.19 21.51
CA ILE A 88 -11.01 -8.68 20.45
C ILE A 88 -11.72 -8.66 19.10
N CYS A 89 -12.98 -9.10 19.03
CA CYS A 89 -13.79 -9.03 17.81
C CYS A 89 -13.85 -7.61 17.25
N LYS A 90 -14.27 -6.65 18.08
CA LYS A 90 -14.43 -5.23 17.72
C LYS A 90 -13.13 -4.63 17.20
N VAL A 91 -12.06 -4.79 17.99
CA VAL A 91 -10.74 -4.22 17.68
C VAL A 91 -10.15 -4.89 16.43
N HIS A 92 -10.30 -6.20 16.27
CA HIS A 92 -9.83 -6.93 15.10
C HIS A 92 -10.52 -6.47 13.82
N LEU A 93 -11.86 -6.37 13.84
CA LEU A 93 -12.65 -5.87 12.71
C LEU A 93 -12.23 -4.45 12.33
N PHE A 94 -12.10 -3.55 13.30
CA PHE A 94 -11.58 -2.21 13.04
C PHE A 94 -10.22 -2.25 12.35
N PHE A 95 -9.23 -2.96 12.92
CA PHE A 95 -7.86 -2.92 12.42
C PHE A 95 -7.70 -3.57 11.04
N ILE A 96 -8.44 -4.64 10.73
CA ILE A 96 -8.30 -5.29 9.42
C ILE A 96 -8.77 -4.36 8.29
N TYR A 97 -9.94 -3.72 8.43
CA TYR A 97 -10.45 -2.79 7.43
C TYR A 97 -9.63 -1.49 7.41
N PHE A 98 -9.32 -0.94 8.59
CA PHE A 98 -8.50 0.26 8.72
C PHE A 98 -7.11 0.09 8.07
N ALA A 99 -6.40 -0.99 8.36
CA ALA A 99 -5.07 -1.25 7.81
C ALA A 99 -5.11 -1.49 6.30
N THR A 100 -6.13 -2.22 5.82
CA THR A 100 -6.34 -2.49 4.39
C THR A 100 -6.58 -1.19 3.62
N HIS A 101 -7.45 -0.31 4.12
CA HIS A 101 -7.66 1.02 3.54
C HIS A 101 -6.39 1.89 3.61
N CYS A 102 -5.68 1.88 4.73
CA CYS A 102 -4.44 2.65 4.87
C CYS A 102 -3.40 2.24 3.82
N SER A 103 -3.22 0.93 3.59
CA SER A 103 -2.30 0.44 2.56
C SER A 103 -2.63 1.02 1.18
N SER A 104 -3.89 0.93 0.73
CA SER A 104 -4.32 1.49 -0.56
C SER A 104 -4.08 3.01 -0.65
N TRP A 105 -4.45 3.77 0.38
CA TRP A 105 -4.31 5.23 0.35
C TRP A 105 -2.87 5.73 0.52
N PHE A 106 -2.00 4.97 1.20
CA PHE A 106 -0.56 5.24 1.20
C PHE A 106 0.06 5.01 -0.18
N LEU A 107 -0.38 3.99 -0.92
CA LEU A 107 0.04 3.78 -2.30
C LEU A 107 -0.41 4.94 -3.23
N VAL A 108 -1.65 5.44 -3.04
CA VAL A 108 -2.14 6.65 -3.73
C VAL A 108 -1.25 7.85 -3.40
N ALA A 109 -0.90 8.06 -2.12
CA ALA A 109 -0.07 9.18 -1.68
C ALA A 109 1.34 9.14 -2.29
N VAL A 110 1.99 7.96 -2.34
CA VAL A 110 3.25 7.77 -3.05
C VAL A 110 3.11 8.15 -4.52
N THR A 111 2.05 7.67 -5.18
CA THR A 111 1.81 7.94 -6.60
C THR A 111 1.57 9.43 -6.84
N GLY A 112 0.82 10.11 -5.98
CA GLY A 112 0.60 11.55 -6.02
C GLY A 112 1.90 12.35 -5.88
N GLU A 113 2.77 11.99 -4.93
CA GLU A 113 4.08 12.65 -4.78
C GLU A 113 4.95 12.46 -6.03
N ARG A 114 4.92 11.26 -6.63
CA ARG A 114 5.64 10.96 -7.87
C ARG A 114 5.09 11.73 -9.06
N PHE A 115 3.77 11.86 -9.15
CA PHE A 115 3.11 12.68 -10.15
C PHE A 115 3.53 14.14 -10.01
N ILE A 116 3.51 14.71 -8.79
CA ILE A 116 4.00 16.09 -8.55
C ILE A 116 5.45 16.23 -8.99
N SER A 117 6.30 15.26 -8.66
CA SER A 117 7.73 15.28 -9.02
C SER A 117 7.98 15.23 -10.53
N ALA A 118 7.18 14.47 -11.28
CA ALA A 118 7.32 14.31 -12.72
C ALA A 118 6.68 15.45 -13.51
N CYS A 119 5.51 15.92 -13.07
CA CYS A 119 4.67 16.86 -13.81
C CYS A 119 4.93 18.32 -13.39
N PHE A 120 5.34 18.55 -12.14
CA PHE A 120 5.50 19.88 -11.54
C PHE A 120 6.83 20.01 -10.76
N PRO A 121 8.00 19.89 -11.43
CA PRO A 121 9.30 19.88 -10.77
C PRO A 121 9.59 21.14 -9.92
N HIS A 122 9.00 22.29 -10.28
CA HIS A 122 9.13 23.53 -9.51
C HIS A 122 8.41 23.51 -8.16
N LYS A 123 7.39 22.66 -7.98
CA LYS A 123 6.60 22.55 -6.74
C LYS A 123 7.16 21.53 -5.75
N VAL A 124 8.16 20.74 -6.15
CA VAL A 124 8.75 19.66 -5.34
C VAL A 124 9.29 20.17 -4.00
N LYS A 125 9.94 21.34 -3.97
CA LYS A 125 10.49 21.91 -2.73
C LYS A 125 9.44 22.28 -1.68
N MET A 126 8.20 22.53 -2.10
CA MET A 126 7.08 22.86 -1.20
C MET A 126 6.24 21.62 -0.86
N GLY A 127 6.02 20.72 -1.83
CA GLY A 127 5.09 19.59 -1.69
C GLY A 127 5.72 18.26 -1.28
N CYS A 128 7.02 18.04 -1.54
CA CYS A 128 7.68 16.75 -1.35
C CYS A 128 8.68 16.82 -0.19
N THR A 129 8.19 17.19 1.00
CA THR A 129 8.98 17.24 2.23
C THR A 129 8.50 16.16 3.22
N GLN A 130 9.35 15.75 4.15
CA GLN A 130 8.96 14.78 5.18
C GLN A 130 7.81 15.28 6.06
N ARG A 131 7.78 16.59 6.33
CA ARG A 131 6.71 17.21 7.11
C ARG A 131 5.37 17.13 6.38
N THR A 132 5.36 17.48 5.09
CA THR A 132 4.18 17.36 4.24
C THR A 132 3.71 15.90 4.16
N ALA A 133 4.64 14.95 4.00
CA ALA A 133 4.31 13.53 3.99
C ALA A 133 3.68 13.06 5.31
N GLY A 134 4.26 13.46 6.44
CA GLY A 134 3.69 13.17 7.76
C GLY A 134 2.28 13.73 7.91
N MET A 135 2.04 14.99 7.51
CA MET A 135 0.71 15.61 7.56
C MET A 135 -0.31 14.86 6.69
N VAL A 136 0.07 14.46 5.47
CA VAL A 136 -0.81 13.69 4.57
C VAL A 136 -1.13 12.32 5.16
N ILE A 137 -0.13 11.61 5.69
CA ILE A 137 -0.32 10.31 6.34
C ILE A 137 -1.25 10.44 7.55
N THR A 138 -1.03 11.43 8.41
CA THR A 138 -1.89 11.67 9.58
C THR A 138 -3.32 11.98 9.15
N ALA A 139 -3.51 12.80 8.12
CA ALA A 139 -4.84 13.08 7.58
C ALA A 139 -5.53 11.81 7.05
N ILE A 140 -4.82 10.99 6.28
CA ILE A 140 -5.33 9.69 5.79
C ILE A 140 -5.74 8.80 6.96
N ILE A 141 -4.88 8.64 7.96
CA ILE A 141 -5.14 7.82 9.16
C ILE A 141 -6.40 8.33 9.88
N ILE A 142 -6.53 9.63 10.13
CA ILE A 142 -7.69 10.18 10.84
C ILE A 142 -8.97 9.93 10.05
N CYS A 143 -8.98 10.25 8.76
CA CYS A 143 -10.16 10.05 7.91
C CYS A 143 -10.58 8.58 7.85
N LEU A 144 -9.63 7.66 7.68
CA LEU A 144 -9.92 6.23 7.60
C LEU A 144 -10.27 5.62 8.97
N ALA A 145 -9.75 6.16 10.07
CA ALA A 145 -10.15 5.75 11.41
C ALA A 145 -11.59 6.16 11.70
N ILE A 146 -11.98 7.39 11.34
CA ILE A 146 -13.37 7.85 11.44
C ILE A 146 -14.29 6.99 10.57
N LEU A 147 -13.88 6.69 9.33
CA LEU A 147 -14.67 5.83 8.44
C LEU A 147 -14.91 4.43 9.03
N ASN A 148 -13.91 3.84 9.68
CA ASN A 148 -13.98 2.46 10.19
C ASN A 148 -14.44 2.35 11.65
N VAL A 149 -14.71 3.47 12.35
CA VAL A 149 -15.06 3.45 13.78
C VAL A 149 -16.34 2.65 14.08
N HIS A 150 -17.22 2.49 13.08
CA HIS A 150 -18.46 1.73 13.23
C HIS A 150 -18.28 0.25 13.59
N TRP A 151 -17.13 -0.36 13.25
CA TRP A 151 -16.82 -1.73 13.68
C TRP A 151 -16.75 -1.88 15.19
N ILE A 152 -16.36 -0.83 15.91
CA ILE A 152 -16.20 -0.85 17.37
C ILE A 152 -17.55 -0.89 18.09
N TYR A 153 -18.56 -0.17 17.59
CA TYR A 153 -19.88 -0.08 18.23
C TYR A 153 -20.96 -0.92 17.56
N GLY A 154 -20.74 -1.42 16.35
CA GLY A 154 -21.74 -2.15 15.60
C GLY A 154 -21.72 -3.67 15.79
N TYR A 155 -20.61 -4.23 16.26
CA TYR A 155 -20.46 -5.66 16.57
C TYR A 155 -20.39 -5.89 18.08
N GLY A 156 -20.76 -7.08 18.55
CA GLY A 156 -20.63 -7.50 19.94
C GLY A 156 -21.17 -8.91 20.17
N ASP A 157 -21.33 -9.29 21.43
CA ASP A 157 -21.89 -10.59 21.79
C ASP A 157 -23.40 -10.44 22.05
N LEU A 158 -24.20 -11.36 21.50
CA LEU A 158 -25.66 -11.34 21.57
C LEU A 158 -26.20 -12.60 22.24
N TYR A 159 -27.18 -12.43 23.12
CA TYR A 159 -27.93 -13.54 23.70
C TYR A 159 -29.20 -13.76 22.87
N VAL A 160 -29.23 -14.85 22.11
CA VAL A 160 -30.38 -15.22 21.27
C VAL A 160 -31.16 -16.28 22.02
N THR A 161 -32.47 -16.07 22.20
CA THR A 161 -33.35 -17.07 22.84
C THR A 161 -34.24 -17.71 21.78
N GLU A 162 -33.95 -18.96 21.46
CA GLU A 162 -34.77 -19.79 20.56
C GLU A 162 -35.31 -20.99 21.32
N MET A 163 -36.62 -21.24 21.22
CA MET A 163 -37.28 -22.42 21.79
C MET A 163 -36.91 -22.71 23.27
N ASN A 164 -36.93 -21.66 24.11
CA ASN A 164 -36.55 -21.67 25.54
C ASN A 164 -35.07 -21.96 25.84
N THR A 165 -34.19 -21.96 24.84
CA THR A 165 -32.74 -22.02 25.03
C THR A 165 -32.12 -20.68 24.69
N THR A 166 -31.42 -20.08 25.66
CA THR A 166 -30.63 -18.86 25.44
C THR A 166 -29.21 -19.26 25.06
N THR A 167 -28.80 -18.94 23.85
CA THR A 167 -27.45 -19.17 23.33
C THR A 167 -26.72 -17.85 23.20
N LEU A 168 -25.41 -17.87 23.51
CA LEU A 168 -24.53 -16.73 23.32
C LEU A 168 -23.91 -16.82 21.92
N VAL A 169 -24.31 -15.91 21.03
CA VAL A 169 -23.69 -15.73 19.72
C VAL A 169 -22.61 -14.67 19.87
N LYS A 170 -21.36 -15.06 19.62
CA LYS A 170 -20.21 -14.17 19.77
C LYS A 170 -19.87 -13.44 18.49
N CYS A 171 -19.44 -12.18 18.61
CA CYS A 171 -18.97 -11.36 17.48
C CYS A 171 -20.00 -11.22 16.34
N GLU A 172 -21.21 -10.79 16.67
CA GLU A 172 -22.34 -10.61 15.76
C GLU A 172 -22.76 -9.12 15.67
N THR A 173 -23.50 -8.75 14.61
CA THR A 173 -24.05 -7.39 14.46
C THR A 173 -25.10 -7.09 15.53
N LEU A 174 -24.92 -6.01 16.30
CA LEU A 174 -25.77 -5.70 17.47
C LEU A 174 -27.19 -5.23 17.14
N PHE A 175 -27.43 -4.71 15.92
CA PHE A 175 -28.71 -4.10 15.54
C PHE A 175 -29.09 -4.48 14.11
N ASP A 176 -30.37 -4.77 13.84
CA ASP A 176 -30.88 -5.10 12.49
C ASP A 176 -30.60 -4.03 11.42
N PRO A 177 -30.76 -2.72 11.71
CA PRO A 177 -30.38 -1.68 10.74
C PRO A 177 -28.88 -1.71 10.42
N TYR A 178 -28.05 -2.00 11.43
CA TYR A 178 -26.62 -2.10 11.25
C TYR A 178 -26.22 -3.35 10.45
N ARG A 179 -26.89 -4.48 10.69
CA ARG A 179 -26.75 -5.70 9.87
C ARG A 179 -27.05 -5.42 8.41
N THR A 180 -28.14 -4.71 8.13
CA THR A 180 -28.52 -4.30 6.76
C THR A 180 -27.45 -3.39 6.15
N PHE A 181 -26.94 -2.42 6.91
CA PHE A 181 -25.85 -1.56 6.48
C PHE A 181 -24.59 -2.35 6.11
N VAL A 182 -24.12 -3.25 6.98
CA VAL A 182 -22.90 -4.03 6.76
C VAL A 182 -23.04 -5.01 5.59
N LEU A 183 -24.22 -5.59 5.37
CA LEU A 183 -24.43 -6.55 4.29
C LEU A 183 -24.65 -5.89 2.93
N TYR A 184 -25.40 -4.79 2.85
CA TYR A 184 -25.84 -4.25 1.55
C TYR A 184 -25.22 -2.90 1.17
N ILE A 185 -24.76 -2.10 2.14
CA ILE A 185 -24.24 -0.75 1.90
C ILE A 185 -22.72 -0.71 2.03
N TRP A 186 -22.19 -1.26 3.13
CA TRP A 186 -20.76 -1.25 3.43
C TRP A 186 -19.90 -1.86 2.32
N PRO A 187 -20.25 -2.97 1.65
CA PRO A 187 -19.40 -3.55 0.60
C PRO A 187 -19.15 -2.59 -0.57
N TRP A 188 -20.09 -1.69 -0.85
CA TRP A 188 -19.91 -0.64 -1.87
C TRP A 188 -18.99 0.47 -1.40
N ILE A 189 -19.11 0.88 -0.13
CA ILE A 189 -18.21 1.86 0.49
C ILE A 189 -16.80 1.30 0.52
N ASP A 190 -16.65 0.06 0.97
CA ASP A 190 -15.40 -0.70 1.02
C ASP A 190 -14.77 -0.80 -0.37
N LEU A 191 -15.53 -1.24 -1.40
CA LEU A 191 -15.06 -1.23 -2.79
C LEU A 191 -14.52 0.15 -3.20
N CYS A 192 -15.28 1.21 -2.93
CA CYS A 192 -14.91 2.56 -3.35
C CYS A 192 -13.61 3.02 -2.69
N VAL A 193 -13.49 2.81 -1.38
CA VAL A 193 -12.39 3.30 -0.56
C VAL A 193 -11.14 2.42 -0.68
N PHE A 194 -11.32 1.10 -0.73
CA PHE A 194 -10.23 0.14 -0.85
C PHE A 194 -9.67 0.08 -2.27
N ALA A 195 -10.53 -0.02 -3.29
CA ALA A 195 -10.10 -0.40 -4.64
C ALA A 195 -10.43 0.66 -5.70
N LEU A 196 -11.70 0.99 -5.93
CA LEU A 196 -12.11 1.76 -7.11
C LEU A 196 -11.48 3.16 -7.17
N VAL A 197 -11.63 3.97 -6.13
CA VAL A 197 -11.07 5.33 -6.10
C VAL A 197 -9.53 5.29 -6.08
N PRO A 198 -8.86 4.48 -5.23
CA PRO A 198 -7.41 4.32 -5.30
C PRO A 198 -6.90 3.93 -6.69
N CYS A 199 -7.50 2.91 -7.32
CA CYS A 199 -7.16 2.46 -8.67
C CYS A 199 -7.25 3.60 -9.69
N CYS A 200 -8.38 4.33 -9.71
CA CYS A 200 -8.58 5.44 -10.64
C CYS A 200 -7.51 6.53 -10.47
N LEU A 201 -7.26 6.99 -9.24
CA LEU A 201 -6.27 8.02 -8.94
C LEU A 201 -4.86 7.59 -9.34
N ILE A 202 -4.52 6.35 -9.06
CA ILE A 202 -3.24 5.76 -9.39
C ILE A 202 -3.06 5.66 -10.91
N ILE A 203 -4.03 5.12 -11.65
CA ILE A 203 -3.98 4.97 -13.11
C ILE A 203 -3.81 6.35 -13.76
N ILE A 204 -4.63 7.33 -13.38
CA ILE A 204 -4.55 8.70 -13.89
C ILE A 204 -3.18 9.32 -13.59
N GLY A 205 -2.69 9.16 -12.36
CA GLY A 205 -1.37 9.62 -11.95
C GLY A 205 -0.25 9.02 -12.81
N ASN A 206 -0.27 7.71 -13.06
CA ASN A 206 0.75 7.04 -13.88
C ASN A 206 0.70 7.46 -15.34
N ILE A 207 -0.50 7.57 -15.94
CA ILE A 207 -0.66 8.05 -17.31
C ILE A 207 -0.03 9.44 -17.44
N GLY A 208 -0.31 10.33 -16.49
CA GLY A 208 0.28 11.66 -16.49
C GLY A 208 1.81 11.68 -16.31
N ILE A 209 2.36 10.79 -15.47
CA ILE A 209 3.81 10.60 -15.33
C ILE A 209 4.42 10.17 -16.67
N ILE A 210 3.85 9.16 -17.34
CA ILE A 210 4.35 8.64 -18.62
C ILE A 210 4.34 9.73 -19.69
N ILE A 211 3.22 10.43 -19.84
CA ILE A 211 3.07 11.51 -20.83
C ILE A 211 4.15 12.57 -20.62
N ASN A 212 4.38 12.99 -19.38
CA ASN A 212 5.38 14.03 -19.09
C ASN A 212 6.83 13.53 -19.24
N VAL A 213 7.12 12.27 -18.91
CA VAL A 213 8.44 11.66 -19.15
C VAL A 213 8.72 11.58 -20.65
N VAL A 214 7.77 11.12 -21.46
CA VAL A 214 7.91 11.04 -22.93
C VAL A 214 8.08 12.43 -23.54
N LYS A 215 7.25 13.41 -23.15
CA LYS A 215 7.40 14.81 -23.59
C LYS A 215 8.76 15.39 -23.22
N SER A 216 9.27 15.11 -22.02
CA SER A 216 10.58 15.61 -21.55
C SER A 216 11.74 14.98 -22.31
N LYS A 217 11.67 13.69 -22.64
CA LYS A 217 12.65 13.01 -23.50
C LYS A 217 12.64 13.60 -24.92
N LYS A 218 11.45 13.80 -25.51
CA LYS A 218 11.31 14.40 -26.85
C LYS A 218 11.87 15.82 -26.92
N ARG A 219 11.57 16.68 -25.93
CA ARG A 219 12.12 18.05 -25.81
C ARG A 219 13.64 18.08 -25.64
N SER A 220 14.20 17.05 -24.99
CA SER A 220 15.66 16.95 -24.80
C SER A 220 16.36 16.42 -26.04
N ALA A 221 15.71 15.57 -26.85
CA ALA A 221 16.25 15.08 -28.11
C ALA A 221 16.32 16.17 -29.20
N THR A 222 15.48 17.21 -29.14
CA THR A 222 15.48 18.32 -30.10
C THR A 222 16.51 19.41 -29.78
N LYS A 223 17.16 19.38 -28.61
CA LYS A 223 18.24 20.33 -28.23
C LYS A 223 19.58 19.60 -28.21
N ILE A 224 20.31 19.65 -29.32
CA ILE A 224 21.70 19.17 -29.44
C ILE A 224 22.62 20.14 -28.68
N ALA A 225 23.25 19.69 -27.58
CA ALA A 225 24.56 20.14 -27.07
C ALA A 225 25.01 19.29 -25.86
N PRO A 226 26.33 19.06 -25.66
CA PRO A 226 26.87 17.96 -24.87
C PRO A 226 26.91 18.30 -23.37
N MET A 227 25.99 17.72 -22.61
CA MET A 227 26.17 17.50 -21.16
C MET A 227 25.50 16.16 -20.79
N GLN A 228 25.91 15.11 -21.51
CA GLN A 228 25.07 13.95 -21.77
C GLN A 228 25.19 12.80 -20.76
N ALA A 229 26.20 12.71 -19.90
CA ALA A 229 26.28 11.57 -18.97
C ALA A 229 25.32 11.71 -17.75
N ALA A 230 25.33 12.85 -17.06
CA ALA A 230 24.59 13.03 -15.80
C ALA A 230 23.06 13.14 -15.98
N LYS A 231 22.61 13.74 -17.10
CA LYS A 231 21.18 13.95 -17.38
C LYS A 231 20.49 12.69 -17.92
N ILE A 232 21.18 11.87 -18.72
CA ILE A 232 20.69 10.57 -19.19
C ILE A 232 20.51 9.60 -18.02
N GLN A 233 21.42 9.63 -17.03
CA GLN A 233 21.31 8.80 -15.83
C GLN A 233 20.11 9.18 -14.94
N ALA A 234 19.74 10.48 -14.88
CA ALA A 234 18.52 10.93 -14.20
C ALA A 234 17.24 10.50 -14.96
N GLY A 235 17.26 10.54 -16.30
CA GLY A 235 16.16 10.07 -17.15
C GLY A 235 15.93 8.55 -17.10
N ASN A 236 17.00 7.74 -17.03
CA ASN A 236 16.89 6.29 -16.84
C ASN A 236 16.40 5.91 -15.44
N LYS A 237 16.80 6.65 -14.40
CA LYS A 237 16.28 6.48 -13.03
C LYS A 237 14.78 6.79 -12.93
N ALA A 238 14.32 7.84 -13.60
CA ALA A 238 12.89 8.16 -13.69
C ALA A 238 12.10 7.06 -14.44
N SER A 239 12.64 6.55 -15.55
CA SER A 239 12.01 5.51 -16.38
C SER A 239 11.81 4.18 -15.62
N HIS A 240 12.80 3.75 -14.84
CA HIS A 240 12.76 2.49 -14.09
C HIS A 240 11.79 2.57 -12.88
N LEU A 241 11.69 3.75 -12.26
CA LEU A 241 10.74 4.03 -11.18
C LEU A 241 9.29 4.11 -11.67
N THR A 242 9.06 4.62 -12.89
CA THR A 242 7.73 4.61 -13.54
C THR A 242 7.28 3.18 -13.88
N ALA A 243 8.18 2.31 -14.31
CA ALA A 243 7.87 0.89 -14.56
C ALA A 243 7.49 0.13 -13.27
N MET A 244 8.20 0.40 -12.15
CA MET A 244 7.86 -0.15 -10.83
C MET A 244 6.42 0.16 -10.43
N LEU A 245 6.05 1.44 -10.56
CA LEU A 245 4.73 1.93 -10.22
C LEU A 245 3.69 1.25 -11.11
N LEU A 246 3.92 1.19 -12.42
CA LEU A 246 2.99 0.52 -13.34
C LEU A 246 2.73 -0.94 -12.94
N THR A 247 3.77 -1.68 -12.56
CA THR A 247 3.62 -3.08 -12.16
C THR A 247 2.95 -3.24 -10.80
N ILE A 248 3.27 -2.42 -9.78
CA ILE A 248 2.56 -2.44 -8.48
C ILE A 248 1.06 -2.19 -8.68
N ASN A 249 0.71 -1.31 -9.62
CA ASN A 249 -0.68 -0.92 -9.86
C ASN A 249 -1.46 -1.96 -10.66
N ILE A 250 -0.80 -2.68 -11.57
CA ILE A 250 -1.40 -3.85 -12.24
C ILE A 250 -1.64 -4.98 -11.23
N VAL A 251 -0.66 -5.25 -10.35
CA VAL A 251 -0.80 -6.26 -9.29
C VAL A 251 -1.93 -5.89 -8.34
N PHE A 252 -1.99 -4.64 -7.90
CA PHE A 252 -3.07 -4.14 -7.05
C PHE A 252 -4.46 -4.35 -7.68
N VAL A 253 -4.63 -3.98 -8.95
CA VAL A 253 -5.90 -4.15 -9.69
C VAL A 253 -6.29 -5.63 -9.80
N ILE A 254 -5.36 -6.49 -10.22
CA ILE A 254 -5.59 -7.93 -10.38
C ILE A 254 -5.94 -8.58 -9.04
N CYS A 255 -5.28 -8.14 -7.97
CA CYS A 255 -5.44 -8.74 -6.66
C CYS A 255 -6.63 -8.19 -5.86
N ALA A 256 -7.07 -6.95 -6.12
CA ALA A 256 -8.14 -6.30 -5.36
C ALA A 256 -9.52 -6.46 -6.00
N ILE A 257 -9.65 -6.49 -7.33
CA ILE A 257 -10.95 -6.63 -8.00
C ILE A 257 -11.71 -7.91 -7.58
N PRO A 258 -11.08 -9.10 -7.52
CA PRO A 258 -11.81 -10.33 -7.25
C PRO A 258 -12.49 -10.34 -5.88
N ILE A 259 -11.79 -9.86 -4.83
CA ILE A 259 -12.37 -9.79 -3.48
C ILE A 259 -13.48 -8.75 -3.39
N CYS A 260 -13.36 -7.63 -4.09
CA CYS A 260 -14.41 -6.61 -4.09
C CYS A 260 -15.68 -7.11 -4.80
N PHE A 261 -15.51 -7.85 -5.91
CA PHE A 261 -16.63 -8.46 -6.61
C PHE A 261 -17.35 -9.48 -5.72
N TYR A 262 -16.59 -10.33 -5.02
CA TYR A 262 -17.14 -11.29 -4.07
C TYR A 262 -18.00 -10.61 -2.99
N LEU A 263 -17.50 -9.55 -2.35
CA LEU A 263 -18.21 -8.88 -1.26
C LEU A 263 -19.51 -8.19 -1.69
N ILE A 264 -19.60 -7.74 -2.95
CA ILE A 264 -20.80 -7.09 -3.49
C ILE A 264 -21.87 -8.10 -3.90
N VAL A 265 -21.44 -9.19 -4.55
CA VAL A 265 -22.36 -10.20 -5.06
C VAL A 265 -22.75 -11.19 -3.96
N GLY A 266 -21.92 -11.37 -2.94
CA GLY A 266 -22.11 -12.28 -1.81
C GLY A 266 -23.51 -12.23 -1.19
N PRO A 267 -24.05 -11.07 -0.79
CA PRO A 267 -25.39 -10.99 -0.22
C PRO A 267 -26.52 -11.48 -1.13
N ILE A 268 -26.35 -11.34 -2.46
CA ILE A 268 -27.31 -11.80 -3.47
C ILE A 268 -27.10 -13.29 -3.78
N TRP A 269 -25.83 -13.72 -3.76
CA TRP A 269 -25.42 -15.09 -4.05
C TRP A 269 -25.77 -16.04 -2.90
N TYR A 270 -25.57 -15.61 -1.66
CA TYR A 270 -25.76 -16.43 -0.46
C TYR A 270 -27.20 -16.92 -0.31
N SER A 271 -28.19 -16.10 -0.68
CA SER A 271 -29.60 -16.51 -0.68
C SER A 271 -29.95 -17.59 -1.72
N ASN A 272 -29.07 -17.81 -2.71
CA ASN A 272 -29.25 -18.83 -3.75
C ASN A 272 -28.44 -20.11 -3.48
N ILE A 273 -27.67 -20.18 -2.38
CA ILE A 273 -26.93 -21.38 -1.99
C ILE A 273 -27.93 -22.41 -1.45
N THR A 274 -28.22 -23.42 -2.27
CA THR A 274 -29.22 -24.46 -1.97
C THR A 274 -28.61 -25.87 -1.85
N SER A 275 -27.30 -26.02 -2.11
CA SER A 275 -26.61 -27.31 -2.06
C SER A 275 -25.23 -27.20 -1.43
N MET A 276 -24.76 -28.29 -0.82
CA MET A 276 -23.42 -28.39 -0.21
C MET A 276 -22.29 -28.15 -1.22
N LYS A 277 -22.49 -28.57 -2.47
CA LYS A 277 -21.55 -28.28 -3.56
C LYS A 277 -21.40 -26.76 -3.80
N LEU A 278 -22.51 -26.04 -3.87
CA LEU A 278 -22.49 -24.60 -4.15
C LEU A 278 -21.86 -23.81 -2.98
N LEU A 279 -22.00 -24.31 -1.76
CA LEU A 279 -21.31 -23.78 -0.58
C LEU A 279 -19.79 -24.03 -0.66
N ALA A 280 -19.37 -25.23 -1.04
CA ALA A 280 -17.96 -25.56 -1.27
C ALA A 280 -17.31 -24.71 -2.40
N GLU A 281 -18.06 -24.41 -3.46
CA GLU A 281 -17.65 -23.49 -4.52
C GLU A 281 -17.48 -22.05 -4.00
N ASP A 282 -18.42 -21.56 -3.17
CA ASP A 282 -18.33 -20.24 -2.54
C ASP A 282 -17.09 -20.12 -1.64
N ASP A 283 -16.86 -21.11 -0.77
CA ASP A 283 -15.69 -21.14 0.12
C ASP A 283 -14.37 -21.11 -0.66
N THR A 284 -14.32 -21.82 -1.78
CA THR A 284 -13.16 -21.83 -2.66
C THR A 284 -12.95 -20.47 -3.30
N PHE A 285 -14.01 -19.86 -3.80
CA PHE A 285 -13.93 -18.53 -4.40
C PHE A 285 -13.53 -17.47 -3.38
N TRP A 286 -14.07 -17.53 -2.16
CA TRP A 286 -13.64 -16.69 -1.05
C TRP A 286 -12.16 -16.89 -0.69
N ALA A 287 -11.68 -18.14 -0.63
CA ALA A 287 -10.28 -18.45 -0.38
C ALA A 287 -9.36 -17.86 -1.46
N VAL A 288 -9.68 -18.09 -2.74
CA VAL A 288 -8.88 -17.60 -3.88
C VAL A 288 -8.80 -16.08 -3.90
N THR A 289 -9.95 -15.40 -3.74
CA THR A 289 -10.02 -13.93 -3.75
C THR A 289 -9.23 -13.32 -2.59
N ASN A 290 -9.29 -13.91 -1.39
CA ASN A 290 -8.47 -13.49 -0.25
C ASN A 290 -6.98 -13.76 -0.49
N MET A 291 -6.60 -14.93 -1.04
CA MET A 291 -5.20 -15.23 -1.33
C MET A 291 -4.59 -14.22 -2.30
N LEU A 292 -5.35 -13.80 -3.32
CA LEU A 292 -4.94 -12.73 -4.22
C LEU A 292 -4.73 -11.41 -3.49
N MET A 293 -5.69 -11.00 -2.65
CA MET A 293 -5.57 -9.79 -1.84
C MET A 293 -4.34 -9.82 -0.92
N TYR A 294 -4.11 -10.90 -0.19
CA TYR A 294 -2.93 -11.01 0.69
C TYR A 294 -1.62 -11.12 -0.08
N THR A 295 -1.64 -11.67 -1.30
CA THR A 295 -0.47 -11.68 -2.18
C THR A 295 -0.02 -10.25 -2.48
N ASN A 296 -0.94 -9.33 -2.73
CA ASN A 296 -0.62 -7.91 -2.93
C ASN A 296 0.14 -7.33 -1.71
N HIS A 297 -0.34 -7.56 -0.49
CA HIS A 297 0.33 -7.10 0.74
C HIS A 297 1.68 -7.79 1.00
N SER A 298 1.89 -9.01 0.49
CA SER A 298 3.15 -9.74 0.65
C SER A 298 4.22 -9.40 -0.39
N THR A 299 3.86 -8.84 -1.55
CA THR A 299 4.76 -8.70 -2.71
C THR A 299 5.25 -7.28 -2.97
N ASN A 300 4.72 -6.27 -2.26
CA ASN A 300 5.14 -4.87 -2.43
C ASN A 300 6.65 -4.68 -2.29
N PHE A 301 7.32 -5.41 -1.39
CA PHE A 301 8.78 -5.35 -1.25
C PHE A 301 9.56 -5.89 -2.45
N LEU A 302 9.05 -6.95 -3.10
CA LEU A 302 9.69 -7.55 -4.29
C LEU A 302 9.71 -6.52 -5.41
N MET A 303 8.68 -5.70 -5.52
CA MET A 303 8.61 -4.61 -6.48
C MET A 303 9.66 -3.53 -6.20
N TYR A 304 9.90 -3.18 -4.93
CA TYR A 304 10.98 -2.26 -4.57
C TYR A 304 12.38 -2.86 -4.81
N CYS A 305 12.56 -4.15 -4.52
CA CYS A 305 13.78 -4.90 -4.82
C CYS A 305 14.04 -4.98 -6.33
N LEU A 306 13.04 -5.34 -7.13
CA LEU A 306 13.17 -5.54 -8.56
C LEU A 306 13.27 -4.21 -9.32
N SER A 307 12.77 -3.11 -8.77
CA SER A 307 12.78 -1.84 -9.51
C SER A 307 13.60 -0.71 -8.86
N GLY A 308 14.24 -0.92 -7.71
CA GLY A 308 15.08 0.08 -7.06
C GLY A 308 16.57 -0.27 -7.11
N THR A 309 17.35 0.25 -8.07
CA THR A 309 18.82 0.06 -8.07
C THR A 309 19.48 0.54 -6.77
N ARG A 310 18.94 1.60 -6.17
CA ARG A 310 19.35 2.09 -4.84
C ARG A 310 18.94 1.14 -3.71
N PHE A 311 17.72 0.59 -3.76
CA PHE A 311 17.23 -0.37 -2.76
C PHE A 311 18.07 -1.66 -2.79
N ARG A 312 18.32 -2.23 -3.97
CA ARG A 312 19.23 -3.37 -4.16
C ARG A 312 20.64 -3.10 -3.60
N GLY A 313 21.15 -1.88 -3.76
CA GLY A 313 22.44 -1.47 -3.22
C GLY A 313 22.47 -1.50 -1.69
N GLU A 314 21.41 -1.02 -1.03
CA GLU A 314 21.30 -1.06 0.44
C GLU A 314 21.05 -2.48 0.96
N VAL A 315 20.24 -3.31 0.28
CA VAL A 315 20.08 -4.75 0.60
C VAL A 315 21.45 -5.43 0.57
N LYS A 316 22.20 -5.27 -0.52
CA LYS A 316 23.55 -5.84 -0.63
C LYS A 316 24.46 -5.32 0.48
N ALA A 317 24.44 -4.03 0.81
CA ALA A 317 25.24 -3.47 1.89
C ALA A 317 24.88 -4.04 3.27
N LEU A 318 23.60 -4.32 3.54
CA LEU A 318 23.15 -4.98 4.77
C LEU A 318 23.68 -6.42 4.87
N PHE A 319 23.62 -7.20 3.79
CA PHE A 319 24.05 -8.61 3.81
C PHE A 319 25.57 -8.81 3.65
N THR A 320 26.29 -7.84 3.08
CA THR A 320 27.75 -7.97 2.85
C THR A 320 28.62 -7.22 3.86
N GLY A 321 28.02 -6.48 4.80
CA GLY A 321 28.73 -5.68 5.82
C GLY A 321 29.56 -4.52 5.26
N HIS A 322 29.66 -4.37 3.93
CA HIS A 322 30.41 -3.32 3.28
C HIS A 322 29.62 -2.00 3.29
N LYS A 323 30.02 -1.06 4.15
CA LYS A 323 29.64 0.35 4.02
C LYS A 323 30.12 0.82 2.65
N THR A 324 29.20 1.03 1.70
CA THR A 324 29.56 1.59 0.40
C THR A 324 30.22 2.95 0.63
N ASN A 325 31.49 3.05 0.27
CA ASN A 325 32.34 4.19 0.57
C ASN A 325 31.74 5.47 -0.01
N LYS A 326 31.87 6.59 0.73
CA LYS A 326 31.51 7.93 0.27
C LYS A 326 32.24 8.22 -1.04
N GLY A 327 31.51 8.35 -2.15
CA GLY A 327 32.09 8.69 -3.44
C GLY A 327 31.15 9.54 -4.29
N LEU A 328 31.51 10.82 -4.42
CA LEU A 328 31.03 11.84 -5.37
C LEU A 328 29.59 12.37 -5.19
N LEU A 329 29.47 13.51 -4.47
CA LEU A 329 29.09 14.82 -5.04
C LEU A 329 28.94 15.86 -3.91
N THR A 330 30.06 16.19 -3.27
CA THR A 330 30.23 17.47 -2.57
C THR A 330 31.50 18.11 -3.11
N ASN A 331 31.37 18.75 -4.27
CA ASN A 331 32.29 19.78 -4.75
C ASN A 331 31.52 20.66 -5.74
N VAL A 332 30.58 21.45 -5.22
CA VAL A 332 30.33 22.76 -5.79
C VAL A 332 31.03 23.72 -4.83
N LYS A 333 32.31 24.00 -5.10
CA LYS A 333 32.94 25.20 -4.55
C LYS A 333 32.09 26.36 -5.05
N THR A 334 31.47 27.05 -4.10
CA THR A 334 30.94 28.39 -4.27
C THR A 334 32.05 29.28 -4.83
N ALA A 335 31.97 29.61 -6.11
CA ALA A 335 32.65 30.79 -6.64
C ALA A 335 32.00 31.99 -5.94
N ARG A 336 32.65 32.50 -4.89
CA ARG A 336 32.36 33.84 -4.36
C ARG A 336 32.73 34.83 -5.45
N VAL A 337 31.72 35.44 -6.04
CA VAL A 337 31.84 36.74 -6.70
C VAL A 337 32.20 37.74 -5.60
N ASN A 338 33.38 38.35 -5.68
CA ASN A 338 33.75 39.52 -4.88
C ASN A 338 33.22 40.77 -5.58
N PRO A 339 32.35 41.58 -4.94
CA PRO A 339 32.02 42.91 -5.41
C PRO A 339 32.65 43.95 -4.47
N ALA A 340 33.87 44.41 -4.76
CA ALA A 340 34.44 45.63 -4.17
C ALA A 340 35.78 45.98 -4.83
N ASN A 341 35.75 46.92 -5.79
CA ASN A 341 36.64 48.08 -5.85
C ASN A 341 36.44 48.76 -7.21
N ASN A 342 35.51 49.70 -7.26
CA ASN A 342 35.53 50.79 -8.21
C ASN A 342 34.88 52.02 -7.55
N THR A 343 35.72 52.83 -6.93
CA THR A 343 35.47 54.23 -6.57
C THR A 343 36.75 54.97 -6.95
N ASN A 344 36.78 55.55 -8.14
CA ASN A 344 36.61 56.99 -8.41
C ASN A 344 37.74 57.86 -7.85
N SER A 345 38.59 58.33 -8.77
CA SER A 345 39.24 59.64 -8.70
C SER A 345 39.22 60.28 -10.09
N THR A 346 38.16 61.04 -10.36
CA THR A 346 38.15 62.28 -11.15
C THR A 346 39.15 63.28 -10.51
N MET A 347 39.85 64.21 -11.16
CA MET A 347 39.60 64.94 -12.41
C MET A 347 40.83 65.86 -12.73
N VAL A 348 40.94 66.30 -14.00
CA VAL A 348 41.35 67.65 -14.49
C VAL A 348 42.83 67.97 -14.85
N GLU A 349 43.02 68.24 -16.17
CA GLU A 349 43.79 69.30 -16.88
C GLU A 349 45.29 69.54 -16.55
N SER A 350 46.19 70.06 -17.40
CA SER A 350 46.20 70.64 -18.75
C SER A 350 47.65 70.69 -19.28
N VAL A 351 47.77 70.89 -20.59
CA VAL A 351 48.85 71.51 -21.39
C VAL A 351 49.99 72.21 -20.63
N ALA A 352 51.23 71.74 -20.85
CA ALA A 352 52.47 72.47 -21.22
C ALA A 352 53.70 71.66 -20.77
#